data_AF-A0A7J2R224-F1
#
_entry.id   AF-A0A7J2R224-F1
#
_cell.length_a   1.000
_cell.length_b   1.000
_cell.length_c   1.000
_cell.angle_alpha   90.00
_cell.angle_beta   90.00
_cell.angle_gamma   90.00
#
_symmetry.space_group_name_H-M   'P 1'
#
loop_
_entity.id
_entity.type
_entity.pdbx_description
1 polymer ?
#
loop_
_entity_poly.entity_id
_entity_poly.type
_entity_poly.pdbx_seq_one_letter_code
_entity_poly.pdbx_strand_id
1 'polypeptide(L)' 'MANLKWIGKEESKNFLSKIYKSKPFHVLDIYPSISFDTKSDNNWQNLLVCGENEIVMNSLLENFQNKISLIYIDPPFAT' A
#
# COMPACT_ATOMS: atom_id res chain seq x y z
N MET A 1 14.96 14.91 -23.22
CA MET A 1 14.01 14.35 -22.22
C MET A 1 13.95 15.33 -21.06
N ALA A 2 12.77 15.82 -20.69
CA ALA A 2 12.64 16.78 -19.59
C ALA A 2 12.85 16.10 -18.22
N ASN A 3 13.44 16.80 -17.25
CA ASN A 3 13.67 16.27 -15.90
C ASN A 3 13.25 17.30 -14.84
N LEU A 4 12.35 16.91 -13.93
CA LEU A 4 11.93 17.73 -12.80
C LEU A 4 12.95 17.64 -11.66
N LYS A 5 13.50 18.78 -11.23
CA LYS A 5 14.46 18.87 -10.11
C LYS A 5 13.80 19.58 -8.92
N TRP A 6 13.98 19.01 -7.73
CA TRP A 6 13.55 19.61 -6.46
C TRP A 6 14.53 19.25 -5.35
N ILE A 7 14.57 20.07 -4.30
CA ILE A 7 15.41 19.86 -3.11
C ILE A 7 14.88 18.62 -2.35
N GLY A 8 15.77 17.72 -1.94
CA GLY A 8 15.41 16.48 -1.21
C GLY A 8 15.02 15.27 -2.08
N LYS A 9 15.11 15.39 -3.41
CA LYS A 9 14.77 14.29 -4.34
C LYS A 9 15.56 13.00 -4.10
N GLU A 10 16.87 13.10 -3.90
CA GLU A 10 17.74 11.93 -3.69
C GLU A 10 17.56 11.31 -2.29
N GLU A 11 17.32 12.15 -1.28
CA GLU A 11 17.05 11.71 0.09
C GLU A 11 15.76 10.86 0.17
N SER A 12 14.70 11.31 -0.49
CA SER A 12 13.43 10.56 -0.58
C SER A 12 13.61 9.17 -1.22
N LYS A 13 14.40 9.06 -2.30
CA LYS A 13 14.70 7.76 -2.92
C LYS A 13 15.45 6.82 -1.98
N ASN A 14 16.46 7.36 -1.29
CA ASN A 14 17.26 6.58 -0.34
C ASN A 14 16.40 6.08 0.81
N PHE A 15 15.51 6.92 1.34
CA PHE A 15 14.55 6.55 2.36
C PHE A 15 13.63 5.40 1.92
N LEU A 16 13.03 5.50 0.73
CA LEU A 16 12.21 4.41 0.18
C LEU A 16 13.01 3.11 0.07
N SER A 17 14.21 3.16 -0.49
CA SER A 17 15.09 1.98 -0.61
C SER A 17 15.44 1.32 0.73
N LYS A 18 15.41 2.09 1.82
CA LYS A 18 15.64 1.58 3.18
C LYS A 18 14.38 0.89 3.72
N ILE A 19 13.19 1.45 3.46
CA ILE A 19 11.90 0.83 3.84
C ILE A 19 11.75 -0.54 3.15
N TYR A 20 12.05 -0.63 1.86
CA TYR A 20 12.03 -1.90 1.10
C TYR A 20 12.88 -3.00 1.75
N LYS A 21 13.94 -2.64 2.48
CA LYS A 21 14.84 -3.59 3.17
C LYS A 21 14.42 -3.88 4.61
N SER A 22 13.45 -3.16 5.16
CA SER A 22 13.02 -3.30 6.56
C SER A 22 11.93 -4.37 6.74
N LYS A 23 11.86 -4.93 7.95
CA LYS A 23 11.10 -6.13 8.34
C LYS A 23 9.61 -6.11 7.94
N PRO A 24 8.97 -7.29 7.80
CA PRO A 24 7.54 -7.38 7.51
C PRO A 24 6.71 -6.68 8.59
N PHE A 25 5.72 -5.92 8.15
CA PHE A 25 4.62 -5.45 8.99
C PHE A 25 3.89 -6.61 9.68
N HIS A 26 3.29 -6.31 10.83
CA HIS A 26 2.39 -7.23 11.52
C HIS A 26 0.95 -6.79 11.26
N VAL A 27 0.15 -7.67 10.66
CA VAL A 27 -1.31 -7.49 10.62
C VAL A 27 -1.82 -7.67 12.04
N LEU A 28 -2.34 -6.60 12.65
CA LEU A 28 -2.81 -6.63 14.03
C LEU A 28 -4.14 -7.36 14.16
N ASP A 29 -5.07 -7.10 13.23
CA ASP A 29 -6.37 -7.74 13.18
C ASP A 29 -6.86 -7.83 11.73
N ILE A 30 -7.46 -8.97 11.39
CA ILE A 30 -8.27 -9.13 10.19
C ILE A 30 -9.71 -9.13 10.68
N TYR A 31 -10.46 -8.06 10.40
CA TYR A 31 -11.90 -8.06 10.67
C TYR A 31 -12.58 -8.91 9.58
N PRO A 32 -13.17 -10.06 9.92
CA PRO A 32 -14.05 -10.75 8.99
C PRO A 32 -15.29 -9.87 8.87
N SER A 33 -15.36 -9.06 7.81
CA SER A 33 -16.56 -8.30 7.53
C SER A 33 -17.67 -9.31 7.21
N ILE A 34 -18.65 -9.37 8.13
CA ILE A 34 -20.08 -9.56 7.92
C ILE A 34 -20.38 -10.33 6.63
N SER A 35 -20.61 -11.64 6.76
CA SER A 35 -21.04 -12.52 5.68
C SER A 35 -22.35 -12.01 5.04
N PHE A 36 -22.23 -11.23 3.98
CA PHE A 36 -23.30 -11.04 3.01
C PHE A 36 -23.06 -12.04 1.89
N ASP A 37 -23.77 -13.16 1.99
CA ASP A 37 -23.87 -14.28 1.05
C ASP A 37 -22.59 -15.04 0.66
N THR A 38 -22.60 -16.31 1.04
CA THR A 38 -21.62 -17.37 0.75
C THR A 38 -21.67 -17.85 -0.72
N LYS A 39 -21.59 -16.92 -1.68
CA LYS A 39 -21.55 -17.25 -3.12
C LYS A 39 -20.53 -16.43 -3.91
N SER A 40 -19.35 -16.23 -3.35
CA SER A 40 -18.17 -15.83 -4.12
C SER A 40 -17.30 -17.07 -4.28
N ASP A 41 -17.20 -17.61 -5.50
CA ASP A 41 -16.31 -18.73 -5.87
C ASP A 41 -14.82 -18.42 -5.64
N ASN A 42 -14.51 -17.16 -5.39
CA ASN A 42 -13.18 -16.70 -5.02
C ASN A 42 -13.18 -16.42 -3.52
N ASN A 43 -12.33 -17.10 -2.76
CA ASN A 43 -12.04 -16.88 -1.32
C ASN A 43 -11.46 -15.47 -1.00
N TRP A 44 -11.77 -14.47 -1.82
CA TRP A 44 -11.31 -13.09 -1.70
C TRP A 44 -12.13 -12.34 -0.63
N GLN A 45 -11.45 -11.55 0.20
CA GLN A 45 -12.06 -10.71 1.23
C GLN A 45 -11.55 -9.27 1.10
N ASN A 46 -12.41 -8.31 1.45
CA ASN A 46 -12.02 -6.91 1.54
C ASN A 46 -11.06 -6.71 2.72
N LEU A 47 -9.99 -5.94 2.50
CA LEU A 47 -8.98 -5.65 3.51
C LEU A 47 -9.11 -4.20 3.98
N LEU A 48 -9.20 -4.00 5.30
CA LEU A 48 -9.04 -2.70 5.94
C LEU A 48 -7.71 -2.72 6.71
N VAL A 49 -6.77 -1.87 6.34
CA VAL A 49 -5.46 -1.76 7.01
C VAL A 49 -5.33 -0.40 7.68
N CYS A 50 -4.93 -0.37 8.95
CA CYS A 50 -4.61 0.85 9.67
C CYS A 50 -3.09 0.94 9.90
N GLY A 51 -2.47 2.05 9.48
CA GLY A 51 -1.05 2.28 9.66
C GLY A 51 -0.48 3.31 8.67
N GLU A 52 0.83 3.53 8.73
CA GLU A 52 1.55 4.38 7.79
C GLU A 52 1.46 3.80 6.37
N ASN A 53 0.96 4.59 5.42
CA ASN A 53 0.69 4.16 4.06
C ASN A 53 1.94 3.60 3.35
N GLU A 54 3.12 4.20 3.54
CA GLU A 54 4.36 3.75 2.91
C GLU A 54 4.77 2.34 3.35
N ILE A 55 4.63 2.04 4.65
CA ILE A 55 4.98 0.73 5.21
C ILE A 55 3.97 -0.32 4.77
N VAL A 56 2.67 0.01 4.83
CA VAL A 56 1.58 -0.87 4.39
C VAL A 56 1.70 -1.17 2.90
N MET A 57 1.91 -0.17 2.05
CA MET A 57 2.01 -0.37 0.62
C MET A 57 3.23 -1.21 0.26
N ASN A 58 4.38 -0.99 0.91
CA ASN A 58 5.59 -1.79 0.69
C ASN A 58 5.34 -3.28 0.99
N SER A 59 4.58 -3.58 2.04
CA SER A 59 4.36 -4.96 2.44
C SER A 59 3.30 -5.70 1.62
N LEU A 60 2.35 -4.98 1.03
CA LEU A 60 1.37 -5.54 0.11
C LEU A 60 2.00 -5.96 -1.23
N LEU A 61 3.17 -5.44 -1.59
CA LEU A 61 3.83 -5.76 -2.87
C LEU A 61 4.06 -7.26 -3.05
N GLU A 62 4.47 -7.99 -2.01
CA GLU A 62 4.73 -9.44 -2.08
C GLU A 62 3.53 -10.21 -2.63
N ASN A 63 2.31 -9.81 -2.24
CA ASN A 63 1.09 -10.52 -2.60
C ASN A 63 0.29 -9.86 -3.74
N PHE A 64 0.43 -8.54 -3.92
CA PHE A 64 -0.45 -7.73 -4.77
C PHE A 64 0.24 -7.02 -5.93
N GLN A 65 1.56 -7.10 -6.06
CA GLN A 65 2.27 -6.53 -7.21
C GLN A 65 1.67 -7.04 -8.53
N ASN A 66 1.36 -6.11 -9.44
CA ASN A 66 0.74 -6.36 -10.74
C ASN A 66 -0.67 -7.01 -10.69
N LYS A 67 -1.34 -7.03 -9.54
CA LYS A 67 -2.72 -7.57 -9.39
C LYS A 67 -3.79 -6.50 -9.17
N ILE A 68 -3.38 -5.24 -8.95
CA ILE A 68 -4.31 -4.13 -8.69
C ILE A 68 -4.76 -3.51 -10.01
N SER A 69 -6.07 -3.49 -10.24
CA SER A 69 -6.66 -2.95 -11.48
C SER A 69 -6.92 -1.44 -11.41
N LEU A 70 -7.17 -0.89 -10.22
CA LEU A 70 -7.49 0.52 -10.00
C LEU A 70 -6.95 0.98 -8.66
N ILE A 71 -6.35 2.17 -8.63
CA ILE A 71 -5.91 2.86 -7.42
C ILE A 71 -6.60 4.23 -7.39
N TYR A 72 -7.34 4.51 -6.32
CA TYR A 72 -7.90 5.84 -6.03
C TYR A 72 -7.23 6.39 -4.78
N ILE A 73 -6.73 7.63 -4.85
CA ILE A 73 -6.16 8.36 -3.71
C ILE A 73 -6.66 9.79 -3.70
N ASP A 74 -6.89 10.33 -2.50
CA ASP A 74 -7.21 11.73 -2.25
C ASP A 74 -6.15 12.32 -1.30
N PRO A 75 -4.93 12.64 -1.80
CA PRO A 75 -3.84 13.13 -0.97
C PRO A 75 -4.07 14.61 -0.58
N PRO A 76 -3.36 15.13 0.44
CA PRO A 76 -3.43 16.56 0.77
C PRO A 76 -3.02 17.45 -0.42
N PHE A 77 -3.79 18.49 -0.69
CA PHE A 77 -3.62 19.36 -1.87
C PHE A 77 -2.46 20.36 -1.79
N ALA A 78 -1.75 20.41 -0.66
CA ALA A 78 -0.65 21.35 -0.42
C ALA A 78 -1.02 22.83 -0.70
N THR A 79 -2.28 23.20 -0.41
CA THR A 79 -2.82 24.56 -0.51
C THR A 79 -2.26 25.51 0.53
#